data_AF-A0A661M214-F1
#
_entry.id   AF-A0A661M214-F1
#
_cell.length_a   1.000
_cell.length_b   1.000
_cell.length_c   1.000
_cell.angle_alpha   90.00
_cell.angle_beta   90.00
_cell.angle_gamma   90.00
#
_symmetry.space_group_name_H-M   'P 1'
#
loop_
_entity.id
_entity.type
_entity.pdbx_description
1 polymer ?
#
loop_
_entity_poly.entity_id
_entity_poly.type
_entity_poly.pdbx_seq_one_letter_code
_entity_poly.pdbx_strand_id
1 'polypeptide(L)'
;MRSPRLRFPSLAVFFLFCIALGTASPVGAVEWKEHPLLSWEKKALRYFDRNDYNRAMEIARDEEEDPNGNAPLIIYYCHAQKYYLERDRNSAIYFKRHYRTTEGRLRGENLAVLTRLVSFPSVEWNKKINKKFLDKAFEHAGTDEFLGPILYYLEKGSPDVSKAALIGLKTLLQKKRNIVMNGGTLSRSDRAWMSDRRLLTMLIRISGQGINPAAGFMSKIPAFVRSKVMGGAPACLALIEEPALPLLREAAGLGNASASATIQLIQDAKGARLAKYPNSTWYSATGK
;
A
#
# COMPACT_ATOMS: atom_id res chain seq x y z
N MET A 1 -27.69 67.43 -20.83
CA MET A 1 -28.00 66.15 -21.54
C MET A 1 -27.24 65.02 -20.87
N ARG A 2 -27.81 63.82 -20.96
CA ARG A 2 -27.67 62.65 -20.08
C ARG A 2 -26.31 61.92 -20.12
N SER A 3 -25.86 61.56 -18.91
CA SER A 3 -25.35 60.26 -18.42
C SER A 3 -24.02 59.66 -18.93
N PRO A 4 -23.23 59.00 -18.05
CA PRO A 4 -21.82 58.68 -18.23
C PRO A 4 -21.55 57.19 -18.51
N ARG A 5 -20.32 56.84 -18.88
CA ARG A 5 -19.77 55.49 -18.68
C ARG A 5 -18.37 55.62 -18.08
N LEU A 6 -18.30 55.58 -16.75
CA LEU A 6 -17.97 54.39 -15.94
C LEU A 6 -16.53 53.91 -16.16
N ARG A 7 -15.68 54.38 -15.23
CA ARG A 7 -14.43 53.78 -14.80
C ARG A 7 -14.69 52.34 -14.34
N PHE A 8 -13.84 51.40 -14.73
CA PHE A 8 -13.53 50.23 -13.91
C PHE A 8 -12.02 50.01 -13.91
N PRO A 9 -11.35 50.23 -12.76
CA PRO A 9 -9.94 49.90 -12.61
C PRO A 9 -9.79 48.41 -12.26
N SER A 10 -8.81 47.76 -12.87
CA SER A 10 -7.76 47.03 -12.13
C SER A 10 -8.17 46.02 -11.04
N LEU A 11 -9.24 45.24 -11.22
CA LEU A 11 -9.69 44.24 -10.22
C LEU A 11 -9.79 42.79 -10.73
N ALA A 12 -9.38 42.52 -11.97
CA ALA A 12 -9.45 41.18 -12.55
C ALA A 12 -8.10 40.43 -12.62
N VAL A 13 -6.96 41.10 -12.34
CA VAL A 13 -5.63 40.46 -12.42
C VAL A 13 -5.12 39.97 -11.05
N PHE A 14 -5.76 40.38 -9.95
CA PHE A 14 -5.40 39.90 -8.60
C PHE A 14 -6.12 38.60 -8.18
N PHE A 15 -7.20 38.21 -8.88
CA PHE A 15 -7.94 36.98 -8.58
C PHE A 15 -7.37 35.71 -9.25
N LEU A 16 -6.44 35.87 -10.19
CA LEU A 16 -5.73 34.75 -10.83
C LEU A 16 -4.42 34.36 -10.11
N PHE A 17 -4.00 35.14 -9.10
CA PHE A 17 -2.81 34.82 -8.30
C PHE A 17 -3.14 34.08 -6.98
N CYS A 18 -4.42 34.00 -6.59
CA CYS A 18 -4.86 33.34 -5.36
C CYS A 18 -5.45 31.93 -5.55
N ILE A 19 -5.54 31.41 -6.78
CA ILE A 19 -5.99 30.04 -7.06
C ILE A 19 -4.79 29.11 -7.42
N ALA A 20 -3.59 29.68 -7.61
CA ALA A 20 -2.34 28.94 -7.83
C ALA A 20 -1.49 28.74 -6.56
N LEU A 21 -2.06 28.98 -5.37
CA LEU A 21 -1.47 28.63 -4.08
C LEU A 21 -2.29 27.51 -3.41
N GLY A 22 -2.65 26.49 -4.19
CA GLY A 22 -3.00 25.17 -3.68
C GLY A 22 -1.75 24.50 -3.12
N THR A 23 -1.33 24.96 -1.93
CA THR A 23 -0.48 24.26 -0.95
C THR A 23 0.29 23.05 -1.50
N ALA A 24 1.32 23.30 -2.31
CA ALA A 24 2.45 22.41 -2.36
C ALA A 24 3.15 22.54 -1.00
N SER A 25 2.71 21.74 -0.03
CA SER A 25 3.40 21.64 1.26
C SER A 25 4.88 21.31 0.99
N PRO A 26 5.86 22.04 1.53
CA PRO A 26 7.25 21.99 1.09
C PRO A 26 8.04 20.79 1.65
N VAL A 27 7.41 19.61 1.66
CA VAL A 27 8.03 18.30 1.85
C VAL A 27 7.26 17.39 0.88
N GLY A 28 7.84 17.17 -0.31
CA GLY A 28 7.11 16.67 -1.49
C GLY A 28 6.15 15.53 -1.17
N ALA A 29 4.90 15.66 -1.59
CA ALA A 29 3.94 14.57 -1.55
C ALA A 29 4.60 13.34 -2.17
N VAL A 30 4.59 12.22 -1.45
CA VAL A 30 5.13 10.96 -1.97
C VAL A 30 4.47 10.71 -3.32
N GLU A 31 5.29 10.41 -4.31
CA GLU A 31 4.77 10.12 -5.63
C GLU A 31 4.21 8.69 -5.64
N TRP A 32 2.89 8.56 -5.85
CA TRP A 32 2.21 7.25 -5.89
C TRP A 32 2.38 6.66 -7.29
N LYS A 33 3.62 6.32 -7.63
CA LYS A 33 3.96 5.67 -8.89
C LYS A 33 4.31 4.21 -8.68
N GLU A 34 3.95 3.42 -9.68
CA GLU A 34 4.42 2.05 -9.79
C GLU A 34 5.96 2.01 -9.89
N HIS A 35 6.55 0.94 -9.38
CA HIS A 35 7.95 0.66 -9.68
C HIS A 35 8.10 0.41 -11.20
N PRO A 36 9.06 1.06 -11.88
CA PRO A 36 9.22 0.90 -13.31
C PRO A 36 9.61 -0.54 -13.68
N LEU A 37 9.07 -1.01 -14.81
CA LEU A 37 9.51 -2.25 -15.44
C LEU A 37 10.66 -2.01 -16.42
N LEU A 38 11.63 -2.90 -16.41
CA LEU A 38 12.71 -2.97 -17.39
C LEU A 38 12.18 -3.36 -18.78
N SER A 39 12.95 -3.05 -19.82
CA SER A 39 12.56 -3.32 -21.22
C SER A 39 12.36 -4.82 -21.48
N TRP A 40 13.26 -5.66 -20.96
CA TRP A 40 13.20 -7.10 -21.10
C TRP A 40 12.03 -7.70 -20.30
N GLU A 41 11.74 -7.17 -19.10
CA GLU A 41 10.59 -7.61 -18.28
C GLU A 41 9.27 -7.37 -19.01
N LYS A 42 9.11 -6.18 -19.62
CA LYS A 42 7.95 -5.85 -20.46
C LYS A 42 7.84 -6.82 -21.64
N LYS A 43 8.96 -7.18 -22.26
CA LYS A 43 8.99 -8.10 -23.40
C LYS A 43 8.59 -9.51 -22.96
N ALA A 44 9.17 -10.03 -21.89
CA ALA A 44 8.86 -11.34 -21.33
C ALA A 44 7.38 -11.46 -20.92
N LEU A 45 6.84 -10.44 -20.24
CA LEU A 45 5.43 -10.39 -19.84
C LEU A 45 4.50 -10.41 -21.05
N ARG A 46 4.83 -9.74 -22.17
CA ARG A 46 4.01 -9.82 -23.39
C ARG A 46 3.92 -11.24 -23.97
N TYR A 47 5.00 -12.01 -23.92
CA TYR A 47 4.98 -13.41 -24.36
C TYR A 47 4.21 -14.29 -23.36
N PHE A 48 4.41 -14.05 -22.07
CA PHE A 48 3.67 -14.72 -21.01
C PHE A 48 2.15 -14.51 -21.17
N ASP A 49 1.70 -13.29 -21.42
CA ASP A 49 0.28 -12.93 -21.62
C ASP A 49 -0.33 -13.59 -22.88
N ARG A 50 0.51 -13.98 -23.84
CA ARG A 50 0.12 -14.71 -25.06
C ARG A 50 0.23 -16.22 -24.91
N ASN A 51 0.49 -16.71 -23.70
CA ASN A 51 0.75 -18.12 -23.38
C ASN A 51 2.00 -18.71 -24.07
N ASP A 52 2.92 -17.86 -24.56
CA ASP A 52 4.20 -18.31 -25.10
C ASP A 52 5.25 -18.38 -23.98
N TYR A 53 5.07 -19.35 -23.10
CA TYR A 53 5.88 -19.50 -21.89
C TYR A 53 7.34 -19.88 -22.21
N ASN A 54 7.58 -20.59 -23.31
CA ASN A 54 8.95 -20.94 -23.71
C ASN A 54 9.73 -19.69 -24.10
N ARG A 55 9.13 -18.79 -24.89
CA ARG A 55 9.78 -17.54 -25.29
C ARG A 55 9.97 -16.59 -24.11
N ALA A 56 9.00 -16.54 -23.20
CA ALA A 56 9.14 -15.78 -21.96
C ALA A 56 10.30 -16.29 -21.08
N MET A 57 10.48 -17.62 -20.98
CA MET A 57 11.61 -18.22 -20.27
C MET A 57 12.95 -17.99 -20.95
N GLU A 58 13.01 -18.04 -22.27
CA GLU A 58 14.22 -17.74 -23.04
C GLU A 58 14.69 -16.31 -22.76
N ILE A 59 13.79 -15.33 -22.91
CA ILE A 59 14.10 -13.92 -22.59
C ILE A 59 14.60 -13.75 -21.15
N ALA A 60 13.97 -14.43 -20.19
CA ALA A 60 14.38 -14.35 -18.80
C ALA A 60 15.71 -15.05 -18.50
N ARG A 61 16.11 -16.06 -19.28
CA ARG A 61 17.39 -16.77 -19.12
C ARG A 61 18.55 -16.02 -19.76
N ASP A 62 18.28 -15.34 -20.86
CA ASP A 62 19.26 -14.57 -21.62
C ASP A 62 19.58 -13.21 -20.97
N GLU A 63 18.84 -12.84 -19.92
CA GLU A 63 19.11 -11.61 -19.18
C GLU A 63 20.28 -11.80 -18.20
N GLU A 64 21.42 -11.22 -18.55
CA GLU A 64 22.63 -11.23 -17.72
C GLU A 64 22.55 -10.22 -16.56
N GLU A 65 21.82 -9.11 -16.75
CA GLU A 65 21.64 -8.04 -15.75
C GLU A 65 20.20 -8.01 -15.22
N ASP A 66 19.93 -8.77 -14.16
CA ASP A 66 18.63 -8.79 -13.48
C ASP A 66 18.70 -8.09 -12.10
N PRO A 67 18.76 -6.74 -12.05
CA PRO A 67 18.88 -6.00 -10.79
C PRO A 67 17.66 -6.18 -9.88
N ASN A 68 16.50 -6.47 -10.46
CA ASN A 68 15.25 -6.66 -9.73
C ASN A 68 15.06 -8.12 -9.25
N GLY A 69 15.86 -9.07 -9.72
CA GLY A 69 15.68 -10.49 -9.43
C GLY A 69 14.41 -11.10 -10.03
N ASN A 70 13.90 -10.53 -11.12
CA ASN A 70 12.64 -10.92 -11.76
C ASN A 70 12.77 -12.12 -12.71
N ALA A 71 13.95 -12.46 -13.19
CA ALA A 71 14.14 -13.56 -14.14
C ALA A 71 13.76 -14.92 -13.53
N PRO A 72 14.25 -15.30 -12.32
CA PRO A 72 13.81 -16.52 -11.65
C PRO A 72 12.31 -16.55 -11.36
N LEU A 73 11.70 -15.38 -11.10
CA LEU A 73 10.27 -15.26 -10.85
C LEU A 73 9.45 -15.53 -12.12
N ILE A 74 9.81 -14.92 -13.24
CA ILE A 74 9.15 -15.14 -14.53
C ILE A 74 9.28 -16.61 -14.95
N ILE A 75 10.48 -17.20 -14.84
CA ILE A 75 10.71 -18.62 -15.16
C ILE A 75 9.85 -19.53 -14.28
N TYR A 76 9.77 -19.24 -12.98
CA TYR A 76 8.92 -19.98 -12.05
C TYR A 76 7.45 -19.95 -12.48
N TYR A 77 6.93 -18.76 -12.81
CA TYR A 77 5.54 -18.60 -13.24
C TYR A 77 5.27 -19.26 -14.59
N CYS A 78 6.20 -19.23 -15.53
CA CYS A 78 6.09 -19.94 -16.81
C CYS A 78 5.93 -21.45 -16.58
N HIS A 79 6.78 -22.07 -15.77
CA HIS A 79 6.64 -23.48 -15.42
C HIS A 79 5.34 -23.78 -14.68
N ALA A 80 4.92 -22.90 -13.77
CA ALA A 80 3.64 -23.07 -13.10
C ALA A 80 2.47 -23.07 -14.10
N GLN A 81 2.41 -22.09 -15.01
CA GLN A 81 1.35 -22.03 -16.02
C GLN A 81 1.37 -23.23 -16.98
N LYS A 82 2.54 -23.62 -17.49
CA LYS A 82 2.68 -24.83 -18.32
C LYS A 82 2.16 -26.08 -17.62
N TYR A 83 2.47 -26.26 -16.34
CA TYR A 83 1.94 -27.41 -15.60
C TYR A 83 0.42 -27.37 -15.46
N TYR A 84 -0.15 -26.21 -15.14
CA TYR A 84 -1.57 -26.14 -14.83
C TYR A 84 -2.49 -26.02 -16.04
N LEU A 85 -2.02 -25.41 -17.13
CA LEU A 85 -2.78 -25.23 -18.37
C LEU A 85 -2.45 -26.33 -19.40
N GLU A 86 -1.18 -26.75 -19.51
CA GLU A 86 -0.73 -27.72 -20.51
C GLU A 86 -0.47 -29.12 -19.92
N ARG A 87 -0.58 -29.29 -18.60
CA ARG A 87 -0.29 -30.57 -17.89
C ARG A 87 1.15 -31.06 -18.07
N ASP A 88 2.10 -30.16 -18.34
CA ASP A 88 3.51 -30.52 -18.51
C ASP A 88 4.16 -31.01 -17.20
N ARG A 89 4.53 -32.29 -17.16
CA ARG A 89 5.09 -32.94 -15.96
C ARG A 89 6.50 -32.44 -15.63
N ASN A 90 7.29 -32.05 -16.63
CA ASN A 90 8.65 -31.55 -16.40
C ASN A 90 8.59 -30.18 -15.70
N SER A 91 7.70 -29.30 -16.14
CA SER A 91 7.41 -28.04 -15.45
C SER A 91 6.86 -28.26 -14.05
N ALA A 92 6.13 -29.36 -13.82
CA ALA A 92 5.65 -29.74 -12.49
C ALA A 92 6.78 -29.91 -11.47
N ILE A 93 7.84 -30.60 -11.87
CA ILE A 93 9.02 -30.85 -11.03
C ILE A 93 9.74 -29.53 -10.74
N TYR A 94 9.90 -28.69 -11.77
CA TYR A 94 10.57 -27.40 -11.62
C TYR A 94 9.84 -26.50 -10.63
N PHE A 95 8.55 -26.25 -10.82
CA PHE A 95 7.82 -25.29 -9.97
C PHE A 95 7.78 -25.77 -8.51
N LYS A 96 7.56 -27.05 -8.26
CA LYS A 96 7.52 -27.60 -6.89
C LYS A 96 8.86 -27.47 -6.19
N ARG A 97 9.96 -27.78 -6.89
CA ARG A 97 11.32 -27.72 -6.35
C ARG A 97 11.74 -26.29 -6.00
N HIS A 98 11.36 -25.31 -6.82
CA HIS A 98 11.85 -23.94 -6.68
C HIS A 98 10.96 -23.03 -5.83
N TYR A 99 9.76 -23.49 -5.41
CA TYR A 99 8.80 -22.67 -4.65
C TYR A 99 9.44 -21.90 -3.49
N ARG A 100 10.14 -22.60 -2.58
CA ARG A 100 10.72 -21.97 -1.38
C ARG A 100 11.87 -21.03 -1.69
N THR A 101 12.68 -21.36 -2.69
CA THR A 101 13.79 -20.52 -3.12
C THR A 101 13.29 -19.24 -3.78
N THR A 102 12.31 -19.33 -4.67
CA THR A 102 11.67 -18.15 -5.29
C THR A 102 10.99 -17.30 -4.23
N GLU A 103 10.21 -17.90 -3.34
CA GLU A 103 9.57 -17.21 -2.21
C GLU A 103 10.60 -16.53 -1.28
N GLY A 104 11.74 -17.16 -1.03
CA GLY A 104 12.81 -16.62 -0.16
C GLY A 104 13.52 -15.41 -0.76
N ARG A 105 13.51 -15.27 -2.08
CA ARG A 105 14.22 -14.23 -2.82
C ARG A 105 13.37 -13.01 -3.18
N LEU A 106 12.06 -13.05 -2.94
CA LEU A 106 11.16 -11.93 -3.23
C LEU A 106 11.61 -10.66 -2.51
N ARG A 107 11.49 -9.52 -3.17
CA ARG A 107 11.78 -8.17 -2.67
C ARG A 107 10.75 -7.18 -3.21
N GLY A 108 10.89 -5.89 -2.87
CA GLY A 108 9.98 -4.84 -3.33
C GLY A 108 10.07 -4.56 -4.84
N GLU A 109 11.24 -4.77 -5.42
CA GLU A 109 11.56 -4.63 -6.84
C GLU A 109 10.74 -5.61 -7.71
N ASN A 110 10.30 -6.72 -7.11
CA ASN A 110 9.48 -7.72 -7.80
C ASN A 110 8.01 -7.31 -7.97
N LEU A 111 7.52 -6.28 -7.27
CA LEU A 111 6.10 -5.94 -7.22
C LEU A 111 5.48 -5.69 -8.61
N ALA A 112 6.19 -4.99 -9.49
CA ALA A 112 5.69 -4.67 -10.83
C ALA A 112 5.50 -5.89 -11.72
N VAL A 113 6.46 -6.82 -11.70
CA VAL A 113 6.34 -8.08 -12.45
C VAL A 113 5.30 -8.98 -11.79
N LEU A 114 5.37 -9.15 -10.47
CA LEU A 114 4.51 -10.06 -9.73
C LEU A 114 3.03 -9.69 -9.87
N THR A 115 2.66 -8.42 -9.72
CA THR A 115 1.25 -7.99 -9.83
C THR A 115 0.65 -8.26 -11.21
N ARG A 116 1.47 -8.29 -12.28
CA ARG A 116 1.04 -8.65 -13.64
C ARG A 116 0.92 -10.16 -13.82
N LEU A 117 1.91 -10.93 -13.36
CA LEU A 117 1.87 -12.40 -13.39
C LEU A 117 0.67 -12.97 -12.62
N VAL A 118 0.23 -12.28 -11.56
CA VAL A 118 -0.91 -12.68 -10.73
C VAL A 118 -2.28 -12.36 -11.35
N SER A 119 -2.36 -11.43 -12.30
CA SER A 119 -3.63 -10.92 -12.86
C SER A 119 -4.33 -11.86 -13.86
N PHE A 120 -3.73 -13.01 -14.20
CA PHE A 120 -4.23 -13.93 -15.22
C PHE A 120 -5.38 -14.84 -14.75
N PRO A 121 -6.32 -15.27 -15.63
CA PRO A 121 -7.56 -15.95 -15.27
C PRO A 121 -7.39 -17.15 -14.35
N SER A 122 -8.38 -17.27 -13.47
CA SER A 122 -8.40 -18.07 -12.26
C SER A 122 -8.33 -19.57 -12.50
N VAL A 123 -7.22 -20.16 -12.08
CA VAL A 123 -7.23 -21.51 -11.53
C VAL A 123 -6.93 -21.38 -10.03
N GLU A 124 -7.62 -22.13 -9.18
CA GLU A 124 -7.53 -21.97 -7.70
C GLU A 124 -6.10 -22.01 -7.15
N TRP A 125 -5.20 -22.76 -7.79
CA TRP A 125 -3.79 -22.80 -7.41
C TRP A 125 -3.11 -21.43 -7.54
N ASN A 126 -3.47 -20.68 -8.58
CA ASN A 126 -2.90 -19.37 -8.89
C ASN A 126 -3.24 -18.43 -7.73
N LYS A 127 -4.50 -18.41 -7.28
CA LYS A 127 -4.93 -17.59 -6.12
C LYS A 127 -4.14 -17.87 -4.84
N LYS A 128 -3.88 -19.14 -4.50
CA LYS A 128 -3.19 -19.49 -3.25
C LYS A 128 -1.69 -19.19 -3.28
N ILE A 129 -1.00 -19.54 -4.36
CA ILE A 129 0.45 -19.29 -4.51
C ILE A 129 0.70 -17.79 -4.65
N ASN A 130 -0.10 -17.11 -5.46
CA ASN A 130 0.04 -15.67 -5.72
C ASN A 130 -0.19 -14.85 -4.49
N LYS A 131 -1.19 -15.19 -3.67
CA LYS A 131 -1.41 -14.50 -2.40
C LYS A 131 -0.16 -14.54 -1.53
N LYS A 132 0.45 -15.72 -1.36
CA LYS A 132 1.64 -15.86 -0.50
C LYS A 132 2.84 -15.10 -1.04
N PHE A 133 3.02 -15.08 -2.36
CA PHE A 133 4.11 -14.34 -3.00
C PHE A 133 3.86 -12.83 -2.89
N LEU A 134 2.64 -12.36 -3.16
CA LEU A 134 2.27 -10.95 -3.01
C LEU A 134 2.44 -10.49 -1.57
N ASP A 135 1.86 -11.20 -0.60
CA ASP A 135 1.95 -10.87 0.83
C ASP A 135 3.41 -10.69 1.24
N LYS A 136 4.29 -11.60 0.82
CA LYS A 136 5.71 -11.57 1.17
C LYS A 136 6.49 -10.48 0.43
N ALA A 137 6.24 -10.27 -0.86
CA ALA A 137 6.88 -9.20 -1.63
C ALA A 137 6.50 -7.83 -1.05
N PHE A 138 5.23 -7.61 -0.71
CA PHE A 138 4.78 -6.38 -0.07
C PHE A 138 5.31 -6.23 1.36
N GLU A 139 5.39 -7.30 2.15
CA GLU A 139 6.01 -7.26 3.48
C GLU A 139 7.48 -6.79 3.39
N HIS A 140 8.25 -7.35 2.46
CA HIS A 140 9.64 -6.93 2.22
C HIS A 140 9.73 -5.51 1.65
N ALA A 141 8.77 -5.08 0.84
CA ALA A 141 8.63 -3.71 0.37
C ALA A 141 8.25 -2.71 1.47
N GLY A 142 8.03 -3.13 2.73
CA GLY A 142 7.70 -2.25 3.84
C GLY A 142 8.87 -1.36 4.30
N THR A 143 9.47 -0.59 3.38
CA THR A 143 10.56 0.37 3.57
C THR A 143 10.20 1.71 2.91
N ASP A 144 10.93 2.78 3.24
CA ASP A 144 10.64 4.12 2.70
C ASP A 144 10.80 4.18 1.17
N GLU A 145 11.74 3.42 0.61
CA GLU A 145 12.02 3.33 -0.82
C GLU A 145 10.78 2.90 -1.63
N PHE A 146 10.00 1.95 -1.12
CA PHE A 146 8.84 1.41 -1.81
C PHE A 146 7.50 2.01 -1.35
N LEU A 147 7.51 3.10 -0.57
CA LEU A 147 6.28 3.75 -0.14
C LEU A 147 5.43 4.20 -1.34
N GLY A 148 6.02 4.84 -2.35
CA GLY A 148 5.32 5.23 -3.58
C GLY A 148 4.62 4.06 -4.28
N PRO A 149 5.35 2.97 -4.61
CA PRO A 149 4.78 1.75 -5.16
C PRO A 149 3.68 1.12 -4.29
N ILE A 150 3.86 1.03 -2.97
CA ILE A 150 2.82 0.51 -2.06
C ILE A 150 1.54 1.33 -2.19
N LEU A 151 1.64 2.66 -2.16
CA LEU A 151 0.49 3.56 -2.25
C LEU A 151 -0.19 3.47 -3.63
N TYR A 152 0.59 3.33 -4.70
CA TYR A 152 0.07 3.08 -6.04
C TYR A 152 -0.80 1.81 -6.10
N TYR A 153 -0.30 0.68 -5.62
CA TYR A 153 -1.03 -0.58 -5.63
C TYR A 153 -2.22 -0.62 -4.67
N LEU A 154 -2.15 0.14 -3.57
CA LEU A 154 -3.27 0.28 -2.66
C LEU A 154 -4.45 1.03 -3.32
N GLU A 155 -4.17 1.99 -4.20
CA GLU A 155 -5.20 2.77 -4.90
C GLU A 155 -5.69 2.14 -6.20
N LYS A 156 -4.77 1.59 -7.01
CA LYS A 156 -5.02 1.14 -8.38
C LYS A 156 -5.00 -0.39 -8.56
N GLY A 157 -4.54 -1.12 -7.55
CA GLY A 157 -4.43 -2.58 -7.61
C GLY A 157 -5.78 -3.29 -7.65
N SER A 158 -5.76 -4.57 -8.06
CA SER A 158 -6.89 -5.47 -7.86
C SER A 158 -7.13 -5.71 -6.35
N PRO A 159 -8.31 -6.18 -5.93
CA PRO A 159 -8.60 -6.39 -4.51
C PRO A 159 -7.56 -7.22 -3.74
N ASP A 160 -6.99 -8.25 -4.38
CA ASP A 160 -5.95 -9.08 -3.76
C ASP A 160 -4.61 -8.35 -3.66
N VAL A 161 -4.25 -7.59 -4.70
CA VAL A 161 -3.04 -6.75 -4.70
C VAL A 161 -3.16 -5.63 -3.66
N SER A 162 -4.31 -4.95 -3.57
CA SER A 162 -4.53 -3.90 -2.57
C SER A 162 -4.53 -4.45 -1.14
N LYS A 163 -5.05 -5.67 -0.91
CA LYS A 163 -4.94 -6.35 0.39
C LYS A 163 -3.49 -6.65 0.77
N ALA A 164 -2.68 -7.12 -0.17
CA ALA A 164 -1.27 -7.35 0.07
C ALA A 164 -0.50 -6.03 0.26
N ALA A 165 -0.84 -4.98 -0.48
CA ALA A 165 -0.29 -3.63 -0.30
C ALA A 165 -0.53 -3.07 1.12
N LEU A 166 -1.68 -3.37 1.74
CA LEU A 166 -1.93 -3.04 3.14
C LEU A 166 -0.94 -3.72 4.09
N ILE A 167 -0.45 -4.93 3.78
CA ILE A 167 0.58 -5.61 4.58
C ILE A 167 1.88 -4.80 4.53
N GLY A 168 2.33 -4.42 3.33
CA GLY A 168 3.54 -3.60 3.17
C GLY A 168 3.44 -2.25 3.86
N LEU A 169 2.31 -1.55 3.70
CA LEU A 169 2.05 -0.29 4.39
C LEU A 169 2.06 -0.47 5.91
N LYS A 170 1.42 -1.53 6.42
CA LYS A 170 1.41 -1.84 7.84
C LYS A 170 2.82 -2.11 8.36
N THR A 171 3.64 -2.90 7.66
CA THR A 171 5.03 -3.18 8.04
C THR A 171 5.84 -1.90 8.12
N LEU A 172 5.70 -1.00 7.14
CA LEU A 172 6.35 0.31 7.16
C LEU A 172 5.88 1.16 8.35
N LEU A 173 4.57 1.29 8.55
CA LEU A 173 3.98 2.03 9.66
C LEU A 173 4.40 1.48 11.03
N GLN A 174 4.52 0.16 11.17
CA GLN A 174 5.02 -0.47 12.41
C GLN A 174 6.46 -0.04 12.70
N LYS A 175 7.34 -0.04 11.69
CA LYS A 175 8.71 0.47 11.84
C LYS A 175 8.72 1.93 12.30
N LYS A 176 7.87 2.77 11.72
CA LYS A 176 7.74 4.19 12.12
C LYS A 176 7.19 4.34 13.53
N ARG A 177 6.15 3.59 13.89
CA ARG A 177 5.59 3.60 15.25
C ARG A 177 6.61 3.18 16.29
N ASN A 178 7.44 2.18 15.98
CA ASN A 178 8.50 1.70 16.86
C ASN A 178 9.54 2.79 17.16
N ILE A 179 9.84 3.71 16.23
CA ILE A 179 10.74 4.85 16.50
C ILE A 179 10.23 5.64 17.70
N VAL A 180 8.97 6.05 17.67
CA VAL A 180 8.38 6.86 18.75
C VAL A 180 8.18 6.02 20.01
N MET A 181 7.75 4.76 19.89
CA MET A 181 7.60 3.88 21.04
C MET A 181 8.93 3.55 21.72
N ASN A 182 10.06 3.82 21.08
CA ASN A 182 11.40 3.68 21.66
C ASN A 182 12.04 5.02 22.05
N GLY A 183 11.25 6.09 22.16
CA GLY A 183 11.73 7.40 22.64
C GLY A 183 12.14 8.36 21.51
N GLY A 184 12.02 7.95 20.25
CA GLY A 184 12.38 8.75 19.09
C GLY A 184 11.29 9.72 18.63
N THR A 185 11.60 10.39 17.52
CA THR A 185 10.71 11.34 16.83
C THR A 185 10.70 11.04 15.34
N LEU A 186 9.51 11.04 14.73
CA LEU A 186 9.35 10.86 13.30
C LEU A 186 9.98 12.03 12.54
N SER A 187 10.60 11.72 11.40
CA SER A 187 11.15 12.73 10.51
C SER A 187 10.05 13.65 9.95
N ARG A 188 10.44 14.78 9.37
CA ARG A 188 9.47 15.70 8.74
C ARG A 188 8.76 15.05 7.55
N SER A 189 9.46 14.25 6.74
CA SER A 189 8.88 13.48 5.64
C SER A 189 7.91 12.43 6.15
N ASP A 190 8.26 11.71 7.22
CA ASP A 190 7.37 10.72 7.83
C ASP A 190 6.06 11.34 8.30
N ARG A 191 6.16 12.49 8.98
CA ARG A 191 4.98 13.23 9.41
C ARG A 191 4.12 13.68 8.22
N ALA A 192 4.75 14.16 7.16
CA ALA A 192 4.05 14.66 5.98
C ALA A 192 3.22 13.56 5.29
N TRP A 193 3.81 12.40 5.01
CA TRP A 193 3.08 11.35 4.31
C TRP A 193 2.07 10.62 5.21
N MET A 194 2.36 10.44 6.50
CA MET A 194 1.42 9.79 7.44
C MET A 194 0.19 10.66 7.75
N SER A 195 0.28 11.97 7.56
CA SER A 195 -0.85 12.90 7.70
C SER A 195 -1.46 13.31 6.35
N ASP A 196 -1.01 12.70 5.25
CA ASP A 196 -1.51 13.00 3.91
C ASP A 196 -3.01 12.67 3.79
N ARG A 197 -3.80 13.65 3.34
CA ARG A 197 -5.25 13.52 3.27
C ARG A 197 -5.69 12.42 2.29
N ARG A 198 -4.99 12.27 1.16
CA ARG A 198 -5.34 11.25 0.15
C ARG A 198 -5.13 9.84 0.71
N LEU A 199 -4.03 9.61 1.43
CA LEU A 199 -3.78 8.35 2.14
C LEU A 199 -4.88 8.07 3.17
N LEU A 200 -5.16 9.03 4.05
CA LEU A 200 -6.13 8.83 5.12
C LEU A 200 -7.54 8.56 4.58
N THR A 201 -8.00 9.35 3.62
CA THR A 201 -9.31 9.13 2.97
C THR A 201 -9.37 7.77 2.28
N MET A 202 -8.29 7.35 1.61
CA MET A 202 -8.23 6.03 0.98
C MET A 202 -8.34 4.90 2.02
N LEU A 203 -7.60 4.96 3.11
CA LEU A 203 -7.65 3.94 4.17
C LEU A 203 -9.04 3.88 4.83
N ILE A 204 -9.67 5.02 5.07
CA ILE A 204 -11.03 5.10 5.66
C ILE A 204 -12.08 4.54 4.68
N ARG A 205 -11.92 4.80 3.38
CA ARG A 205 -12.78 4.20 2.35
C ARG A 205 -12.61 2.68 2.34
N ILE A 206 -11.38 2.18 2.35
CA ILE A 206 -11.09 0.74 2.36
C ILE A 206 -11.62 0.09 3.65
N SER A 207 -11.53 0.76 4.80
CA SER A 207 -12.09 0.24 6.05
C SER A 207 -13.61 0.12 5.99
N GLY A 208 -14.29 1.08 5.34
CA GLY A 208 -15.75 1.07 5.16
C GLY A 208 -16.26 0.05 4.14
N GLN A 209 -15.41 -0.41 3.22
CA GLN A 209 -15.76 -1.45 2.24
C GLN A 209 -15.77 -2.86 2.82
N GLY A 210 -15.14 -3.07 3.99
CA GLY A 210 -15.17 -4.35 4.70
C GLY A 210 -16.35 -4.41 5.66
N ILE A 211 -17.29 -5.34 5.45
CA ILE A 211 -18.20 -5.76 6.52
C ILE A 211 -17.33 -6.51 7.53
N ASN A 212 -16.97 -5.86 8.63
CA ASN A 212 -16.38 -6.56 9.77
C ASN A 212 -17.50 -6.83 10.78
N PRO A 213 -17.99 -8.08 10.91
CA PRO A 213 -19.04 -8.43 11.88
C PRO A 213 -18.65 -8.06 13.32
N ALA A 214 -17.36 -7.97 13.60
CA ALA A 214 -16.84 -7.59 14.91
C ALA A 214 -16.93 -6.08 15.19
N ALA A 215 -17.16 -5.22 14.18
CA ALA A 215 -17.19 -3.76 14.37
C ALA A 215 -18.21 -3.31 15.43
N GLY A 216 -19.38 -3.95 15.49
CA GLY A 216 -20.40 -3.71 16.52
C GLY A 216 -20.07 -4.27 17.91
N PHE A 217 -19.06 -5.13 18.03
CA PHE A 217 -18.67 -5.80 19.28
C PHE A 217 -17.27 -5.37 19.77
N MET A 218 -16.62 -4.42 19.12
CA MET A 218 -15.24 -4.01 19.43
C MET A 218 -15.05 -3.57 20.88
N SER A 219 -16.02 -2.87 21.46
CA SER A 219 -15.96 -2.45 22.87
C SER A 219 -15.89 -3.64 23.84
N LYS A 220 -16.40 -4.82 23.46
CA LYS A 220 -16.40 -6.04 24.26
C LYS A 220 -15.15 -6.89 24.09
N ILE A 221 -14.34 -6.63 23.06
CA ILE A 221 -13.08 -7.32 22.83
C ILE A 221 -11.99 -6.67 23.69
N PRO A 222 -11.08 -7.41 24.34
CA PRO A 222 -9.96 -6.81 25.07
C PRO A 222 -9.05 -5.99 24.14
N ALA A 223 -8.59 -4.82 24.62
CA ALA A 223 -7.81 -3.86 23.82
C ALA A 223 -6.60 -4.49 23.10
N PHE A 224 -5.88 -5.39 23.76
CA PHE A 224 -4.72 -6.08 23.19
C PHE A 224 -5.06 -7.04 22.03
N VAL A 225 -6.32 -7.45 21.88
CA VAL A 225 -6.79 -8.36 20.81
C VAL A 225 -7.48 -7.61 19.67
N ARG A 226 -8.03 -6.42 19.93
CA ARG A 226 -8.81 -5.61 18.97
C ARG A 226 -8.07 -5.33 17.66
N SER A 227 -6.78 -4.98 17.72
CA SER A 227 -5.98 -4.67 16.53
C SER A 227 -5.78 -5.89 15.61
N LYS A 228 -5.68 -7.09 16.20
CA LYS A 228 -5.55 -8.35 15.49
C LYS A 228 -6.87 -8.77 14.83
N VAL A 229 -8.00 -8.47 15.48
CA VAL A 229 -9.34 -8.80 14.98
C VAL A 229 -9.76 -7.89 13.82
N MET A 230 -9.42 -6.60 13.87
CA MET A 230 -9.80 -5.68 12.79
C MET A 230 -8.88 -5.78 11.57
N GLY A 231 -7.56 -5.96 11.76
CA GLY A 231 -6.60 -6.10 10.66
C GLY A 231 -6.63 -4.95 9.64
N GLY A 232 -5.98 -5.15 8.49
CA GLY A 232 -6.13 -4.32 7.29
C GLY A 232 -5.96 -2.80 7.48
N ALA A 233 -6.83 -2.02 6.83
CA ALA A 233 -6.81 -0.56 6.87
C ALA A 233 -7.05 0.03 8.27
N PRO A 234 -7.98 -0.48 9.11
CA PRO A 234 -8.11 -0.06 10.50
C PRO A 234 -6.81 -0.18 11.30
N ALA A 235 -6.05 -1.26 11.12
CA ALA A 235 -4.76 -1.44 11.79
C ALA A 235 -3.71 -0.43 11.30
N CYS A 236 -3.72 -0.05 10.02
CA CYS A 236 -2.86 1.01 9.49
C CYS A 236 -3.23 2.38 10.09
N LEU A 237 -4.52 2.71 10.14
CA LEU A 237 -5.02 3.95 10.76
C LEU A 237 -4.66 4.04 12.25
N ALA A 238 -4.73 2.92 12.97
CA ALA A 238 -4.31 2.85 14.37
C ALA A 238 -2.80 3.11 14.58
N LEU A 239 -1.95 2.72 13.61
CA LEU A 239 -0.51 3.01 13.65
C LEU A 239 -0.20 4.49 13.32
N ILE A 240 -1.03 5.13 12.50
CA ILE A 240 -0.95 6.56 12.21
C ILE A 240 -1.41 7.40 13.41
N GLU A 241 -2.41 6.93 14.16
CA GLU A 241 -3.03 7.58 15.31
C GLU A 241 -3.80 8.88 14.98
N GLU A 242 -3.42 9.99 15.60
CA GLU A 242 -4.18 11.24 15.71
C GLU A 242 -4.51 11.90 14.37
N PRO A 243 -3.64 11.91 13.34
CA PRO A 243 -3.96 12.51 12.04
C PRO A 243 -5.24 11.96 11.39
N ALA A 244 -5.58 10.69 11.66
CA ALA A 244 -6.76 10.04 11.10
C ALA A 244 -8.08 10.45 11.79
N LEU A 245 -8.03 10.94 13.03
CA LEU A 245 -9.23 11.14 13.87
C LEU A 245 -10.27 12.11 13.28
N PRO A 246 -9.90 13.28 12.72
CA PRO A 246 -10.89 14.20 12.17
C PRO A 246 -11.71 13.58 11.03
N LEU A 247 -11.03 12.93 10.09
CA LEU A 247 -11.66 12.27 8.93
C LEU A 247 -12.47 11.04 9.33
N LEU A 248 -12.04 10.31 10.37
CA LEU A 248 -12.81 9.18 10.90
C LEU A 248 -14.09 9.63 11.60
N ARG A 249 -14.07 10.75 12.33
CA ARG A 249 -15.28 11.32 12.96
C ARG A 249 -16.29 11.78 11.91
N GLU A 250 -15.81 12.43 10.85
CA GLU A 250 -16.63 12.79 9.69
C GLU A 250 -17.24 11.54 9.04
N ALA A 251 -16.42 10.53 8.75
CA ALA A 251 -16.90 9.27 8.18
C ALA A 251 -17.91 8.53 9.08
N ALA A 252 -17.73 8.58 10.40
CA ALA A 252 -18.69 8.02 11.36
C ALA A 252 -20.03 8.77 11.30
N GLY A 253 -20.02 10.10 11.23
CA GLY A 253 -21.21 10.93 11.03
C GLY A 253 -21.94 10.64 9.72
N LEU A 254 -21.22 10.20 8.69
CA LEU A 254 -21.75 9.78 7.40
C LEU A 254 -22.14 8.29 7.33
N GLY A 255 -22.11 7.56 8.45
CA GLY A 255 -22.56 6.17 8.53
C GLY A 255 -21.53 5.11 8.16
N ASN A 256 -20.23 5.41 8.15
CA ASN A 256 -19.19 4.40 7.98
C ASN A 256 -19.16 3.45 9.20
N ALA A 257 -19.64 2.22 9.02
CA ALA A 257 -19.79 1.21 10.07
C ALA A 257 -18.46 0.83 10.77
N SER A 258 -17.32 1.01 10.11
CA SER A 258 -16.00 0.68 10.66
C SER A 258 -15.34 1.86 11.41
N ALA A 259 -15.87 3.07 11.26
CA ALA A 259 -15.19 4.28 11.72
C ALA A 259 -15.12 4.34 13.25
N SER A 260 -16.22 4.10 13.97
CA SER A 260 -16.24 4.09 15.44
C SER A 260 -15.30 3.04 16.04
N ALA A 261 -15.29 1.84 15.46
CA ALA A 261 -14.35 0.78 15.84
C ALA A 261 -12.89 1.19 15.63
N THR A 262 -12.60 1.87 14.52
CA THR A 262 -11.25 2.35 14.20
C THR A 262 -10.83 3.51 15.10
N ILE A 263 -11.74 4.42 15.47
CA ILE A 263 -11.50 5.46 16.46
C ILE A 263 -11.09 4.83 17.79
N GLN A 264 -11.78 3.78 18.24
CA GLN A 264 -11.42 3.08 19.48
C GLN A 264 -10.01 2.48 19.40
N LEU A 265 -9.64 1.85 18.28
CA LEU A 265 -8.27 1.35 18.08
C LEU A 265 -7.21 2.45 18.19
N ILE A 266 -7.49 3.62 17.64
CA ILE A 266 -6.59 4.77 17.74
C ILE A 266 -6.48 5.25 19.19
N GLN A 267 -7.58 5.30 19.94
CA GLN A 267 -7.53 5.66 21.36
C GLN A 267 -6.73 4.65 22.18
N ASP A 268 -6.88 3.35 21.89
CA ASP A 268 -6.11 2.30 22.56
C ASP A 268 -4.60 2.44 22.25
N ALA A 269 -4.23 2.69 20.98
CA ALA A 269 -2.84 2.90 20.56
C ALA A 269 -2.23 4.16 21.20
N LYS A 270 -2.99 5.27 21.18
CA LYS A 270 -2.62 6.51 21.86
C LYS A 270 -2.44 6.30 23.36
N GLY A 271 -3.35 5.58 24.01
CA GLY A 271 -3.27 5.27 25.43
C GLY A 271 -2.01 4.49 25.79
N ALA A 272 -1.66 3.47 24.99
CA ALA A 272 -0.43 2.70 25.17
C ALA A 272 0.84 3.57 25.03
N ARG A 273 0.85 4.50 24.06
CA ARG A 273 1.93 5.47 23.90
C ARG A 273 2.03 6.42 25.09
N LEU A 274 0.93 7.03 25.51
CA LEU A 274 0.90 7.99 26.61
C LEU A 274 1.25 7.36 27.96
N ALA A 275 0.90 6.08 28.17
CA ALA A 275 1.31 5.33 29.35
C ALA A 275 2.84 5.18 29.45
N LYS A 276 3.53 5.05 28.30
CA LYS A 276 5.00 4.98 28.24
C LYS A 276 5.66 6.36 28.24
N TYR A 277 5.04 7.34 27.56
CA TYR A 277 5.54 8.70 27.39
C TYR A 277 4.41 9.73 27.58
N PRO A 278 4.16 10.22 28.81
CA PRO A 278 2.99 11.05 29.12
C PRO A 278 2.88 12.36 28.33
N ASN A 279 4.01 12.96 27.96
CA ASN A 279 4.06 14.24 27.24
C ASN A 279 4.19 14.07 25.72
N SER A 280 4.09 12.84 25.20
CA SER A 280 4.33 12.56 23.79
C SER A 280 3.21 13.09 22.88
N THR A 281 3.57 13.42 21.64
CA THR A 281 2.64 13.58 20.52
C THR A 281 2.59 12.31 19.69
N TRP A 282 1.67 12.22 18.72
CA TRP A 282 1.61 11.08 17.81
C TRP A 282 2.93 10.83 17.06
N TYR A 283 3.75 11.86 16.87
CA TYR A 283 5.02 11.79 16.12
C TYR A 283 6.29 11.90 16.99
N SER A 284 6.20 12.26 18.27
CA SER A 284 7.37 12.48 19.14
C SER A 284 7.14 11.95 20.54
N ALA A 285 8.07 11.14 21.05
CA ALA A 285 7.98 10.60 22.41
C ALA A 285 8.20 11.67 23.48
N THR A 286 8.89 12.75 23.14
CA THR A 286 9.24 13.83 24.10
C THR A 286 8.26 14.99 24.07
N GLY A 287 7.32 14.99 23.12
CA GLY A 287 6.39 16.09 22.90
C GLY A 287 6.98 17.27 22.10
N LYS A 288 8.26 17.18 21.75
CA LYS A 288 8.99 18.18 20.96
C LYS A 288 9.18 17.73 19.51
#